data_AF-A0A6G3ZK84-F1
#
_entry.id   AF-A0A6G3ZK84-F1
#
_cell.length_a   1.000
_cell.length_b   1.000
_cell.length_c   1.000
_cell.angle_alpha   90.00
_cell.angle_beta   90.00
_cell.angle_gamma   90.00
#
_symmetry.space_group_name_H-M   'P 1'
#
loop_
_entity.id
_entity.type
_entity.pdbx_description
1 polymer ?
#
loop_
_entity_poly.entity_id
_entity_poly.type
_entity_poly.pdbx_seq_one_letter_code
_entity_poly.pdbx_strand_id
1 'polypeptide(L)'
;MAIREQVPKPLRGPAGFASLAVMLLGIVVGYILTMVGITLYLGLDPIQQGAVSSVEAIGVTAVGIGAFVAGYLGWRGFNYFAY
;
A
#
# COMPACT_ATOMS: atom_id res chain seq x y z
N MET A 1 -19.76 19.23 -7.13
CA MET A 1 -20.07 19.07 -5.69
C MET A 1 -18.94 18.27 -5.06
N ALA A 2 -18.34 18.77 -3.98
CA ALA A 2 -17.28 18.05 -3.30
C ALA A 2 -17.90 16.90 -2.48
N ILE A 3 -17.45 15.65 -2.65
CA ILE A 3 -17.88 14.46 -1.88
C ILE A 3 -17.90 14.73 -0.36
N ARG A 4 -17.06 15.64 0.14
CA ARG A 4 -16.98 16.12 1.52
C ARG A 4 -18.30 16.70 2.03
N GLU A 5 -19.09 17.33 1.16
CA GLU A 5 -20.43 17.86 1.49
C GLU A 5 -21.48 16.76 1.56
N GLN A 6 -21.23 15.60 0.94
CA GLN A 6 -22.11 14.43 0.97
C GLN A 6 -21.87 13.54 2.19
N VAL A 7 -20.72 13.67 2.86
CA VAL A 7 -20.40 12.88 4.07
C VAL A 7 -20.84 13.65 5.33
N PRO A 8 -21.77 13.09 6.13
CA PRO A 8 -22.22 13.67 7.38
C PRO A 8 -21.05 14.04 8.29
N LYS A 9 -21.10 15.23 8.91
CA LYS A 9 -20.07 15.73 9.85
C LYS A 9 -19.56 14.68 10.87
N PRO A 10 -20.40 13.84 11.51
CA PRO A 10 -19.91 12.85 12.47
C PRO A 10 -19.10 11.70 11.84
N LEU A 11 -19.28 11.40 10.55
CA LEU A 11 -18.56 10.30 9.87
C LEU A 11 -17.19 10.72 9.32
N ARG A 12 -16.88 12.02 9.29
CA ARG A 12 -15.61 12.53 8.77
C ARG A 12 -14.42 12.10 9.63
N GLY A 13 -14.56 12.08 10.95
CA GLY A 13 -13.52 11.62 11.88
C GLY A 13 -13.16 10.14 11.67
N PRO A 14 -14.14 9.21 11.76
CA PRO A 14 -13.92 7.79 11.49
C PRO A 14 -13.38 7.51 10.08
N ALA A 15 -13.88 8.20 9.05
CA ALA A 15 -13.38 8.06 7.68
C ALA A 15 -11.92 8.53 7.54
N GLY A 16 -11.54 9.61 8.23
CA GLY A 16 -10.15 10.06 8.34
C GLY A 16 -9.27 8.98 8.96
N PHE A 17 -9.63 8.45 10.12
CA PHE A 17 -8.88 7.38 10.79
C PHE A 17 -8.73 6.12 9.92
N ALA A 18 -9.81 5.69 9.26
CA ALA A 18 -9.75 4.56 8.34
C ALA A 18 -8.78 4.83 7.18
N SER A 19 -8.79 6.04 6.62
CA SER A 19 -7.88 6.43 5.54
C SER A 19 -6.41 6.47 6.01
N LEU A 20 -6.17 6.90 7.25
CA LEU A 20 -4.85 6.87 7.87
C LEU A 20 -4.36 5.43 8.11
N ALA A 21 -5.25 4.52 8.50
CA ALA A 21 -4.92 3.10 8.62
C ALA A 21 -4.53 2.50 7.27
N VAL A 22 -5.30 2.78 6.21
CA VAL A 22 -5.00 2.35 4.83
C VAL A 22 -3.66 2.90 4.36
N MET A 23 -3.38 4.17 4.67
CA MET A 23 -2.10 4.81 4.38
C MET A 23 -0.93 4.07 5.01
N LEU A 24 -0.97 3.85 6.33
CA LEU A 24 0.10 3.18 7.06
C LEU A 24 0.29 1.74 6.59
N LEU A 25 -0.80 0.98 6.45
CA LEU A 25 -0.74 -0.41 5.98
C LEU A 25 -0.21 -0.48 4.55
N GLY A 26 -0.66 0.39 3.65
CA GLY A 26 -0.19 0.44 2.28
C GLY A 26 1.31 0.74 2.18
N ILE A 27 1.82 1.66 3.00
CA ILE A 27 3.26 1.98 3.03
C ILE A 27 4.07 0.83 3.62
N VAL A 28 3.67 0.28 4.76
CA VAL A 28 4.42 -0.80 5.44
C VAL A 28 4.42 -2.08 4.60
N VAL A 29 3.23 -2.53 4.17
CA VAL A 29 3.11 -3.73 3.35
C VAL A 29 3.76 -3.52 1.98
N GLY A 30 3.56 -2.35 1.37
CA GLY A 30 4.20 -2.00 0.11
C GLY A 30 5.72 -2.04 0.19
N TYR A 31 6.31 -1.50 1.24
CA TYR A 31 7.75 -1.56 1.47
C TYR A 31 8.25 -3.00 1.61
N ILE A 32 7.61 -3.80 2.46
CA ILE A 32 8.01 -5.19 2.69
C ILE A 32 7.96 -5.98 1.38
N LEU A 33 6.83 -5.94 0.66
CA LEU A 33 6.66 -6.71 -0.58
C LEU A 33 7.59 -6.23 -1.69
N THR A 34 7.80 -4.91 -1.81
CA THR A 34 8.71 -4.37 -2.83
C THR A 34 10.14 -4.82 -2.56
N MET A 35 10.61 -4.72 -1.31
CA MET A 35 11.96 -5.16 -0.94
C MET A 35 12.12 -6.67 -1.11
N VAL A 36 11.14 -7.47 -0.66
CA VAL A 36 11.15 -8.93 -0.86
C VAL A 36 11.16 -9.30 -2.34
N GLY A 37 10.33 -8.67 -3.16
CA GLY A 37 10.32 -8.94 -4.61
C GLY A 37 11.65 -8.59 -5.27
N ILE A 38 12.28 -7.48 -4.87
CA ILE A 38 13.62 -7.09 -5.35
C ILE A 38 14.68 -8.10 -4.91
N THR A 39 14.69 -8.52 -3.64
CA THR A 39 15.68 -9.51 -3.15
C THR A 39 15.51 -10.86 -3.84
N LEU A 40 14.27 -11.30 -4.07
CA LEU A 40 13.97 -12.51 -4.82
C LEU A 40 14.43 -12.39 -6.29
N TYR A 41 14.18 -11.26 -6.94
CA TYR A 41 14.59 -11.05 -8.34
C TYR A 41 16.11 -11.04 -8.50
N LEU A 42 16.84 -10.48 -7.54
CA LEU A 42 18.29 -10.41 -7.53
C LEU A 42 18.96 -11.69 -6.99
N GLY A 43 18.19 -12.67 -6.50
CA GLY A 43 18.73 -13.89 -5.90
C GLY A 43 19.53 -13.65 -4.61
N LEU A 44 19.19 -12.60 -3.85
CA LEU A 44 19.84 -12.21 -2.59
C LEU A 44 19.23 -12.92 -1.37
N ASP A 45 18.29 -13.82 -1.61
CA ASP A 45 17.55 -14.54 -0.57
C ASP A 45 18.22 -15.88 -0.22
N PRO A 46 18.20 -16.33 1.06
CA PRO A 46 18.74 -17.62 1.47
C PRO A 46 17.95 -18.85 0.98
N ILE A 47 16.78 -18.67 0.36
CA ILE A 47 15.97 -19.72 -0.27
C ILE A 47 16.74 -20.34 -1.44
N GLN A 48 16.54 -21.65 -1.67
CA GLN A 48 17.19 -22.39 -2.76
C GLN A 48 17.09 -21.65 -4.10
N GLN A 49 18.24 -21.45 -4.75
CA GLN A 49 18.31 -20.81 -6.06
C GLN A 49 17.45 -21.58 -7.07
N GLY A 50 16.47 -20.89 -7.66
CA GLY A 50 15.51 -21.47 -8.60
C GLY A 50 14.16 -21.90 -8.02
N ALA A 51 13.93 -21.76 -6.70
CA ALA A 51 12.63 -22.04 -6.10
C ALA A 51 11.55 -21.00 -6.48
N VAL A 52 11.97 -19.78 -6.82
CA VAL A 52 11.10 -18.69 -7.26
C VAL A 52 11.59 -18.21 -8.62
N SER A 53 10.71 -18.17 -9.59
CA SER A 53 11.01 -17.65 -10.92
C SER A 53 11.10 -16.13 -10.91
N SER A 54 11.86 -15.55 -11.85
CA SER A 54 11.96 -14.08 -11.99
C SER A 54 10.61 -13.42 -12.25
N VAL A 55 9.68 -14.13 -12.89
CA VAL A 55 8.31 -13.63 -13.17
C VAL A 55 7.51 -13.53 -11.87
N GLU A 56 7.62 -14.52 -10.99
CA GLU A 56 6.96 -14.50 -9.68
C GLU A 56 7.54 -13.38 -8.80
N ALA A 57 8.86 -13.20 -8.81
CA ALA A 57 9.52 -12.11 -8.08
C ALA A 57 9.03 -10.72 -8.56
N ILE A 58 8.96 -10.50 -9.89
CA ILE A 58 8.38 -9.29 -10.47
C ILE A 58 6.92 -9.12 -10.05
N GLY A 59 6.15 -10.20 -10.00
CA GLY A 59 4.76 -10.20 -9.52
C GLY A 59 4.67 -9.69 -8.08
N VAL A 60 5.51 -10.19 -7.18
CA VAL A 60 5.57 -9.73 -5.77
C VAL A 60 5.93 -8.24 -5.70
N THR A 61 6.93 -7.79 -6.45
CA THR A 61 7.29 -6.36 -6.53
C THR A 61 6.12 -5.51 -7.02
N ALA A 62 5.41 -5.96 -8.06
CA ALA A 62 4.26 -5.25 -8.61
C ALA A 62 3.12 -5.10 -7.59
N VAL A 63 2.84 -6.15 -6.81
CA VAL A 63 1.87 -6.09 -5.71
C VAL A 63 2.33 -5.10 -4.62
N GLY A 64 3.62 -5.08 -4.28
CA GLY A 64 4.19 -4.10 -3.36
C GLY A 64 4.00 -2.65 -3.84
N ILE A 65 4.26 -2.39 -5.13
CA ILE A 65 3.99 -1.09 -5.75
C ILE A 65 2.49 -0.76 -5.69
N GLY A 66 1.61 -1.73 -5.97
CA GLY A 66 0.16 -1.56 -5.83
C GLY A 66 -0.27 -1.19 -4.41
N ALA A 67 0.33 -1.80 -3.40
CA ALA A 67 0.09 -1.45 -1.99
C ALA A 67 0.57 -0.02 -1.66
N PHE A 68 1.68 0.44 -2.23
CA PHE A 68 2.08 1.85 -2.11
C PHE A 68 1.08 2.80 -2.74
N VAL A 69 0.52 2.46 -3.90
CA VAL A 69 -0.55 3.26 -4.53
C VAL A 69 -1.78 3.33 -3.62
N ALA A 70 -2.19 2.22 -3.02
CA ALA A 70 -3.27 2.21 -2.03
C ALA A 70 -2.95 3.08 -0.81
N GLY A 71 -1.70 3.00 -0.32
CA GLY A 71 -1.22 3.85 0.78
C GLY A 71 -1.27 5.35 0.44
N TYR A 72 -0.88 5.72 -0.77
CA TYR A 72 -0.98 7.10 -1.28
C TYR A 72 -2.44 7.57 -1.38
N LEU A 73 -3.35 6.71 -1.82
CA LEU A 73 -4.79 7.02 -1.81
C LEU A 73 -5.32 7.17 -0.40
N GLY A 74 -4.85 6.36 0.56
CA GLY A 74 -5.11 6.53 2.00
C GLY A 74 -4.65 7.89 2.52
N TRP A 75 -3.44 8.34 2.15
CA TRP A 75 -2.93 9.67 2.48
C TRP A 75 -3.86 10.77 1.93
N ARG A 76 -4.26 10.66 0.65
CA ARG A 76 -5.19 11.62 0.03
C ARG A 76 -6.56 11.62 0.73
N GLY A 77 -7.09 10.44 1.09
CA GLY A 77 -8.34 10.30 1.83
C GLY A 77 -8.25 10.94 3.22
N PHE A 78 -7.16 10.71 3.96
CA PHE A 78 -6.95 11.32 5.26
C PHE A 78 -6.95 12.84 5.17
N ASN A 79 -6.18 13.42 4.23
CA ASN A 79 -6.16 14.86 4.03
C ASN A 79 -7.51 15.45 3.61
N TYR A 80 -8.36 14.64 2.98
CA TYR A 80 -9.69 15.07 2.54
C TYR A 80 -10.75 15.05 3.67
N PHE A 81 -10.66 14.07 4.56
CA PHE A 81 -11.66 13.87 5.62
C PHE A 81 -11.27 14.52 6.95
N ALA A 82 -9.97 14.58 7.26
CA ALA A 82 -9.45 15.13 8.52
C ALA A 82 -9.19 16.64 8.46
N TYR A 83 -8.80 17.17 7.30
CA TYR A 83 -8.64 18.62 7.03
C TYR A 83 -9.75 19.12 6.12
#